data_AF-A0AAN0P8P3-F1
#
_entry.id   AF-A0AAN0P8P3-F1
#
_cell.length_a   1.000
_cell.length_b   1.000
_cell.length_c   1.000
_cell.angle_alpha   90.00
_cell.angle_beta   90.00
_cell.angle_gamma   90.00
#
_symmetry.space_group_name_H-M   'P 1'
#
loop_
_entity.id
_entity.type
_entity.pdbx_description
1 polymer ?
#
loop_
_entity_poly.entity_id
_entity_poly.type
_entity_poly.pdbx_seq_one_letter_code
_entity_poly.pdbx_strand_id
1 'polypeptide(L)'
;MPKYLLLAEKINKNIKYKYSSNHFKNLNNLIIEIKKAIAGTELKFLYNFVNFEGAVVSFKNELPITLDMSLIPKHKNEDDFVLWLADFIDRITIDTSKGID
;
A
#
# COMPACT_ATOMS: atom_id res chain seq x y z
N MET A 1 3.28 -14.24 6.00
CA MET A 1 2.75 -14.13 4.62
C MET A 1 1.22 -14.27 4.51
N PRO A 2 0.52 -15.24 5.14
CA PRO A 2 -0.93 -15.40 4.95
C PRO A 2 -1.76 -14.15 5.28
N LYS A 3 -1.40 -13.42 6.35
CA LYS A 3 -2.10 -12.20 6.79
C LYS A 3 -2.09 -11.08 5.75
N TYR A 4 -0.98 -10.87 5.04
CA TYR A 4 -0.85 -9.80 4.05
C TYR A 4 -1.53 -10.15 2.74
N LEU A 5 -1.55 -11.45 2.39
CA LEU A 5 -2.27 -11.93 1.21
C LEU A 5 -3.78 -11.69 1.33
N LEU A 6 -4.37 -12.04 2.48
CA LEU A 6 -5.79 -11.77 2.76
C LEU A 6 -6.12 -10.26 2.74
N LEU A 7 -5.20 -9.43 3.25
CA LEU A 7 -5.36 -7.97 3.23
C LEU A 7 -5.28 -7.42 1.80
N ALA A 8 -4.32 -7.91 1.01
CA ALA A 8 -4.13 -7.55 -0.39
C ALA A 8 -5.35 -7.92 -1.25
N GLU A 9 -5.90 -9.13 -1.10
CA GLU A 9 -7.13 -9.54 -1.78
C GLU A 9 -8.32 -8.62 -1.47
N LYS A 10 -8.48 -8.25 -0.19
CA LYS A 10 -9.54 -7.34 0.25
C LYS A 10 -9.39 -5.95 -0.37
N ILE A 11 -8.17 -5.41 -0.37
CA ILE A 11 -7.87 -4.10 -0.97
C ILE A 11 -8.05 -4.15 -2.49
N ASN A 12 -7.56 -5.21 -3.14
CA ASN A 12 -7.67 -5.40 -4.59
C ASN A 12 -9.13 -5.34 -5.06
N LYS A 13 -10.04 -6.03 -4.35
CA LYS A 13 -11.49 -5.99 -4.62
C LYS A 13 -12.07 -4.57 -4.53
N ASN A 14 -11.55 -3.72 -3.64
CA ASN A 14 -12.02 -2.34 -3.46
C ASN A 14 -11.47 -1.35 -4.51
N ILE A 15 -10.28 -1.59 -5.05
CA ILE A 15 -9.61 -0.67 -5.99
C ILE A 15 -9.78 -1.05 -7.46
N LYS A 16 -10.20 -2.28 -7.78
CA LYS A 16 -10.34 -2.81 -9.15
C LYS A 16 -11.10 -1.89 -10.12
N TYR A 17 -12.02 -1.08 -9.59
CA TYR A 17 -12.84 -0.13 -10.37
C TYR A 17 -12.43 1.35 -10.24
N LYS A 18 -11.38 1.66 -9.47
CA LYS A 18 -10.92 3.04 -9.19
C LYS A 18 -9.63 3.42 -9.93
N TYR A 19 -9.13 2.57 -10.81
CA TYR A 19 -7.92 2.85 -11.58
C TYR A 19 -8.20 3.86 -12.70
N SER A 20 -7.46 4.95 -12.66
CA SER A 20 -7.43 6.01 -13.66
C SER A 20 -6.14 5.95 -14.48
N SER A 21 -6.03 6.75 -15.55
CA SER A 21 -4.77 6.93 -16.28
C SER A 21 -3.69 7.64 -15.45
N ASN A 22 -4.04 8.23 -14.31
CA ASN A 22 -3.12 8.93 -13.43
C ASN A 22 -2.55 7.99 -12.36
N HIS A 23 -1.27 7.61 -12.53
CA HIS A 23 -0.55 6.74 -11.61
C HIS A 23 -0.45 7.29 -10.18
N PHE A 24 -0.31 8.61 -10.00
CA PHE A 24 -0.29 9.21 -8.66
C PHE A 24 -1.65 9.11 -7.97
N LYS A 25 -2.73 9.32 -8.72
CA LYS A 25 -4.09 9.15 -8.19
C LYS A 25 -4.37 7.70 -7.79
N ASN A 26 -3.89 6.75 -8.59
CA ASN A 26 -4.02 5.33 -8.28
C ASN A 26 -3.23 4.94 -7.03
N LEU A 27 -1.99 5.45 -6.88
CA LEU A 27 -1.20 5.22 -5.67
C LEU A 27 -1.87 5.83 -4.43
N ASN A 28 -2.37 7.07 -4.53
CA ASN A 28 -3.09 7.68 -3.42
C ASN A 28 -4.31 6.84 -2.99
N ASN A 29 -5.12 6.42 -3.97
CA ASN A 29 -6.27 5.55 -3.72
C ASN A 29 -5.83 4.23 -3.04
N LEU A 30 -4.72 3.65 -3.48
CA LEU A 30 -4.15 2.43 -2.89
C LEU A 30 -3.75 2.65 -1.43
N ILE A 31 -2.99 3.71 -1.13
CA ILE A 31 -2.55 4.04 0.23
C ILE A 31 -3.74 4.30 1.16
N ILE A 32 -4.77 5.00 0.66
CA ILE A 32 -6.01 5.24 1.41
C ILE A 32 -6.72 3.91 1.73
N GLU A 33 -6.86 3.00 0.77
CA GLU A 33 -7.50 1.71 1.00
C GLU A 33 -6.66 0.81 1.93
N ILE A 34 -5.33 0.84 1.83
CA ILE A 34 -4.46 0.16 2.81
C ILE A 34 -4.69 0.73 4.20
N LYS A 35 -4.70 2.06 4.36
CA LYS A 35 -4.95 2.73 5.64
C LYS A 35 -6.28 2.31 6.26
N LYS A 36 -7.33 2.20 5.45
CA LYS A 36 -8.64 1.70 5.90
C LYS A 36 -8.59 0.22 6.26
N ALA A 37 -7.88 -0.61 5.49
CA ALA A 37 -7.80 -2.04 5.71
C ALA A 37 -7.03 -2.40 6.99
N ILE A 38 -6.00 -1.63 7.34
CA ILE A 38 -5.23 -1.81 8.58
C ILE A 38 -5.83 -1.07 9.78
N ALA A 39 -6.78 -0.15 9.57
CA ALA A 39 -7.47 0.55 10.65
C ALA A 39 -8.22 -0.45 11.55
N GLY A 40 -7.87 -0.49 12.83
CA GLY A 40 -8.40 -1.47 13.79
C GLY A 40 -7.60 -2.79 13.86
N THR A 41 -6.46 -2.87 13.17
CA THR A 41 -5.49 -3.96 13.33
C THR A 41 -4.24 -3.47 14.06
N GLU A 42 -3.35 -4.39 14.41
CA GLU A 42 -2.05 -4.09 15.02
C GLU A 42 -1.00 -3.65 13.99
N LEU A 43 -1.36 -3.68 12.71
CA LEU A 43 -0.52 -3.16 11.63
C LEU A 43 -0.54 -1.63 11.64
N LYS A 44 0.65 -1.04 11.65
CA LYS A 44 0.85 0.41 11.47
C LYS A 44 1.79 0.64 10.31
N PHE A 45 1.63 1.77 9.63
CA PHE A 45 2.60 2.16 8.62
C PHE A 45 3.96 2.46 9.28
N LEU A 46 5.04 2.00 8.63
CA LEU A 46 6.42 2.33 9.00
C LEU A 46 6.71 3.83 8.88
N TYR A 47 6.01 4.49 7.95
CA TYR A 47 6.19 5.91 7.64
C TYR A 47 4.89 6.66 7.75
N ASN A 48 4.96 7.94 8.07
CA ASN A 48 3.77 8.78 8.14
C ASN A 48 3.30 9.14 6.72
N PHE A 49 2.26 8.45 6.23
CA PHE A 49 1.63 8.77 4.96
C PHE A 49 0.62 9.92 5.15
N VAL A 50 0.97 11.11 4.67
CA VAL A 50 0.04 12.26 4.63
C VAL A 50 -0.87 12.11 3.42
N ASN A 51 -2.17 12.35 3.62
CA ASN A 51 -3.22 12.20 2.62
C ASN A 51 -2.88 13.01 1.35
N PHE A 52 -2.81 12.38 0.17
CA PHE A 52 -2.43 13.06 -1.09
C PHE A 52 -3.60 13.84 -1.72
N GLU A 53 -4.47 14.46 -0.90
CA GLU A 53 -5.58 15.31 -1.37
C GLU A 53 -5.16 16.78 -1.63
N GLY A 54 -3.87 17.06 -1.81
CA GLY A 54 -3.43 18.40 -2.21
C GLY A 54 -2.04 18.84 -1.79
N ALA A 55 -1.32 18.06 -0.99
CA ALA A 55 0.05 18.37 -0.60
C ALA A 55 1.01 17.32 -1.14
N VAL A 56 1.78 17.68 -2.17
CA VAL A 56 3.09 17.06 -2.41
C VAL A 56 3.92 17.36 -1.17
N VAL A 57 3.99 16.43 -0.24
CA VAL A 57 4.93 16.54 0.87
C VAL A 57 6.29 16.19 0.31
N SER A 58 7.14 17.21 0.22
CA SER A 58 8.57 17.06 -0.02
C SER A 58 9.11 15.98 0.91
N PHE A 59 9.64 14.89 0.35
CA PHE A 59 10.49 13.94 1.06
C PHE A 59 11.80 14.65 1.44
N LYS A 60 11.76 15.50 2.48
CA LYS A 60 12.98 15.91 3.16
C LYS A 60 13.39 14.72 4.02
N ASN A 61 14.34 14.00 3.46
CA ASN A 61 15.16 12.95 4.04
C ASN A 61 14.52 11.56 3.96
N GLU A 62 14.87 10.89 2.85
CA GLU A 62 15.16 9.45 2.81
C GLU A 62 14.03 8.54 3.31
N LEU A 63 12.99 8.38 2.48
CA LEU A 63 12.39 7.04 2.41
C LEU A 63 13.50 6.10 1.90
N PRO A 64 13.92 5.07 2.64
CA PRO A 64 14.82 4.04 2.10
C PRO A 64 14.13 3.19 1.02
N ILE A 65 12.84 3.42 0.77
CA ILE A 65 12.05 2.75 -0.25
C ILE A 65 11.96 3.65 -1.49
N THR A 66 12.83 3.39 -2.46
CA THR A 66 12.62 3.86 -3.84
C THR A 66 11.46 3.07 -4.43
N LEU A 67 10.26 3.66 -4.41
CA LEU A 67 9.11 3.05 -5.06
C LEU A 67 9.21 3.25 -6.57
N ASP A 68 9.68 2.22 -7.28
CA ASP A 68 9.64 2.22 -8.73
C ASP A 68 8.21 1.93 -9.21
N MET A 69 7.54 3.00 -9.63
CA MET A 69 6.16 2.97 -10.13
C MET A 69 6.01 2.12 -11.40
N SER A 70 7.09 1.84 -12.13
CA SER A 70 7.07 0.95 -13.29
C SER A 70 6.89 -0.52 -12.90
N LEU A 71 7.20 -0.88 -11.65
CA LEU A 71 7.09 -2.24 -11.12
C LEU A 71 5.67 -2.57 -10.62
N ILE A 72 4.73 -1.61 -10.63
CA ILE A 72 3.34 -1.86 -10.28
C ILE A 72 2.71 -2.75 -11.37
N PRO A 73 2.32 -4.00 -11.08
CA PRO A 73 1.72 -4.88 -12.06
C PRO A 73 0.44 -4.25 -12.60
N LYS A 74 0.19 -4.44 -13.89
CA LYS A 74 -1.12 -4.11 -14.45
C LYS A 74 -2.14 -5.08 -13.85
N HIS A 75 -3.31 -4.56 -13.46
CA HIS A 75 -4.48 -5.34 -13.01
C HIS A 75 -4.97 -6.42 -13.97
N LYS A 76 -4.37 -6.53 -15.18
CA LYS A 76 -4.66 -7.59 -16.15
C LYS A 76 -4.28 -8.98 -15.62
N ASN A 77 -3.32 -9.06 -14.69
CA ASN A 77 -3.07 -10.28 -13.93
C ASN A 77 -3.36 -10.03 -12.45
N GLU A 78 -4.53 -10.50 -12.00
CA GLU A 78 -5.05 -10.24 -10.66
C GLU A 78 -4.19 -10.91 -9.58
N ASP A 79 -3.70 -12.11 -9.84
CA ASP A 79 -2.88 -12.89 -8.90
C ASP A 79 -1.51 -12.23 -8.71
N ASP A 80 -0.84 -11.81 -9.79
CA ASP A 80 0.43 -11.09 -9.72
C ASP A 80 0.28 -9.76 -8.98
N PHE A 81 -0.83 -9.05 -9.21
CA PHE A 81 -1.10 -7.80 -8.52
C PHE A 81 -1.33 -8.01 -7.02
N VAL A 82 -2.08 -9.04 -6.64
CA VAL A 82 -2.34 -9.39 -5.24
C VAL A 82 -1.05 -9.80 -4.53
N LEU A 83 -0.19 -10.59 -5.18
CA LEU A 83 1.11 -10.97 -4.62
C LEU A 83 2.04 -9.76 -4.44
N TRP A 84 2.13 -8.89 -5.46
CA TRP A 84 2.88 -7.64 -5.36
C TRP A 84 2.35 -6.75 -4.24
N LEU A 85 1.02 -6.64 -4.12
CA LEU A 85 0.39 -5.82 -3.09
C LEU A 85 0.64 -6.39 -1.69
N ALA A 86 0.63 -7.70 -1.53
CA ALA A 86 0.96 -8.35 -0.25
C ALA A 86 2.41 -8.05 0.17
N ASP A 87 3.37 -8.15 -0.76
CA ASP A 87 4.77 -7.80 -0.51
C ASP A 87 4.93 -6.29 -0.23
N PHE A 88 4.21 -5.44 -0.97
CA PHE A 88 4.21 -4.00 -0.77
C PHE A 88 3.71 -3.61 0.62
N ILE A 89 2.59 -4.20 1.08
CA ILE A 89 2.04 -3.96 2.42
C ILE A 89 3.02 -4.40 3.50
N ASP A 90 3.65 -5.58 3.36
CA ASP A 90 4.65 -6.06 4.32
C ASP A 90 5.85 -5.12 4.43
N ARG A 91 6.30 -4.54 3.29
CA ARG A 91 7.42 -3.60 3.26
C ARG A 91 7.12 -2.22 3.84
N ILE A 92 5.87 -1.76 3.82
CA ILE A 92 5.50 -0.43 4.29
C ILE A 92 4.80 -0.42 5.65
N THR A 93 4.52 -1.60 6.22
CA THR A 93 3.86 -1.74 7.52
C THR A 93 4.72 -2.52 8.51
N ILE A 94 4.50 -2.26 9.79
CA ILE A 94 5.05 -3.00 10.90
C ILE A 94 3.92 -3.57 11.73
N ASP A 95 4.12 -4.79 12.20
CA ASP A 95 3.18 -5.46 13.08
C ASP A 95 3.53 -5.14 14.54
N THR A 96 2.72 -4.34 15.21
CA THR A 96 3.05 -3.86 16.56
C THR A 96 2.76 -4.87 17.68
N SER A 97 2.16 -6.03 17.37
CA SER A 97 2.05 -7.15 18.32
C SER A 97 3.19 -8.14 18.29
N LYS A 98 4.00 -8.10 17.23
CA LYS A 98 5.33 -8.72 17.28
C LYS A 98 6.19 -7.77 18.09
N GLY A 99 6.36 -8.09 19.38
CA GLY A 99 7.23 -7.36 20.27
C GLY A 99 8.57 -7.06 19.60
N ILE A 100 9.07 -5.86 19.85
CA ILE A 100 10.46 -5.52 19.57
C ILE A 100 11.30 -6.37 20.54
N ASP A 101 11.81 -7.51 20.06
CA ASP A 101 12.92 -8.21 20.71
C ASP A 101 14.25 -7.50 20.37
#